data_AF-A0A6I5ZQD2-F1
#
_entry.id   AF-A0A6I5ZQD2-F1
#
_cell.length_a   1.000
_cell.length_b   1.000
_cell.length_c   1.000
_cell.angle_alpha   90.00
_cell.angle_beta   90.00
_cell.angle_gamma   90.00
#
_symmetry.space_group_name_H-M   'P 1'
#
loop_
_entity.id
_entity.type
_entity.pdbx_description
1 polymer ?
#
loop_
_entity_poly.entity_id
_entity_poly.type
_entity_poly.pdbx_seq_one_letter_code
_entity_poly.pdbx_strand_id
1 'polypeptide(L)'
;MEEMARFLKDLKAPVTPVTLGSGELKRQYVPLDIDVSPFDNSNSKKEGVSRAGKQHCQKGTPEFLRQALTFARAITSLPLLVHMDGGNDSQDNLQVCLDPKVKADFIIKRNLRKETPEAWLAIAVDNIIALYHDHGTSEQFHSEIKNDLDLERLPSGKFATNDLVLHLGIFAYNILRLLGQFSLPLKEVPLRNKKAQRRRLRTVIQNLITIASRLVRHARQVKLRFGQHSPWYPAFRQLYRALA
;
A
#
# COMPACT_ATOMS: atom_id res chain seq x y z
N MET A 1 -2.46 -10.86 -5.73
CA MET A 1 -2.68 -10.74 -4.28
C MET A 1 -2.53 -12.09 -3.59
N GLU A 2 -2.95 -13.19 -4.22
CA GLU A 2 -2.86 -14.53 -3.65
C GLU A 2 -1.44 -14.97 -3.25
N GLU A 3 -0.44 -14.81 -4.11
CA GLU A 3 0.95 -15.19 -3.80
C GLU A 3 1.53 -14.39 -2.62
N MET A 4 1.16 -13.11 -2.50
CA MET A 4 1.56 -12.28 -1.37
C MET A 4 0.90 -12.72 -0.07
N ALA A 5 -0.37 -13.09 -0.12
CA ALA A 5 -1.08 -13.62 1.05
C ALA A 5 -0.45 -14.94 1.54
N ARG A 6 -0.10 -15.85 0.61
CA ARG A 6 0.64 -17.07 0.94
C ARG A 6 2.01 -16.75 1.53
N PHE A 7 2.78 -15.88 0.89
CA PHE A 7 4.10 -15.49 1.35
C PHE A 7 4.10 -14.89 2.76
N LEU A 8 3.16 -13.98 3.06
CA LEU A 8 3.02 -13.39 4.40
C LEU A 8 2.64 -14.44 5.46
N LYS A 9 1.81 -15.41 5.08
CA LYS A 9 1.43 -16.53 5.94
C LYS A 9 2.61 -17.45 6.22
N ASP A 10 3.40 -17.78 5.21
CA ASP A 10 4.59 -18.64 5.32
C ASP A 10 5.68 -17.96 6.17
N LEU A 11 5.85 -16.65 6.01
CA LEU A 11 6.73 -15.84 6.86
C LEU A 11 6.26 -15.72 8.31
N LYS A 12 5.01 -16.10 8.62
CA LYS A 12 4.36 -15.84 9.91
C LYS A 12 4.49 -14.37 10.31
N ALA A 13 4.34 -13.47 9.33
CA ALA A 13 4.52 -12.05 9.56
C ALA A 13 3.50 -11.56 10.60
N PRO A 14 3.91 -10.82 11.65
CA PRO A 14 2.98 -10.31 12.64
C PRO A 14 2.05 -9.29 11.99
N VAL A 15 0.74 -9.54 12.07
CA VAL A 15 -0.30 -8.59 11.67
C VAL A 15 -0.69 -7.79 12.90
N THR A 16 -0.30 -6.52 12.95
CA THR A 16 -0.61 -5.63 14.07
C THR A 16 -1.95 -4.92 13.83
N PRO A 17 -2.98 -5.14 14.66
CA PRO A 17 -4.25 -4.43 14.53
C PRO A 17 -4.15 -3.00 15.06
N VAL A 18 -5.04 -2.13 14.57
CA VAL A 18 -5.34 -0.83 15.17
C VAL A 18 -6.46 -0.99 16.19
N THR A 19 -6.37 -0.27 17.31
CA THR A 19 -7.44 -0.25 18.32
C THR A 19 -8.27 1.01 18.14
N LEU A 20 -9.58 0.83 17.97
CA LEU A 20 -10.55 1.92 17.84
C LEU A 20 -11.50 1.94 19.04
N GLY A 21 -11.97 3.14 19.41
CA GLY A 21 -12.87 3.36 20.53
C GLY A 21 -12.18 3.62 21.88
N SER A 22 -12.97 3.93 22.90
CA SER A 22 -12.53 4.22 24.26
C SER A 22 -13.33 3.41 25.28
N GLY A 23 -12.74 3.18 26.46
CA GLY A 23 -13.39 2.40 27.53
C GLY A 23 -13.79 0.98 27.08
N GLU A 24 -15.04 0.61 27.37
CA GLU A 24 -15.65 -0.69 27.05
C GLU A 24 -15.93 -0.90 25.55
N LEU A 25 -15.89 0.17 24.74
CA LEU A 25 -16.13 0.11 23.29
C LEU A 25 -14.84 -0.14 22.48
N LYS A 26 -13.71 -0.39 23.15
CA LYS A 26 -12.44 -0.69 22.49
C LYS A 26 -12.54 -1.97 21.65
N ARG A 27 -12.24 -1.86 20.37
CA ARG A 27 -12.18 -2.98 19.42
C ARG A 27 -10.91 -2.93 18.61
N GLN A 28 -10.39 -4.11 18.28
CA GLN A 28 -9.21 -4.27 17.44
C GLN A 28 -9.61 -4.61 16.02
N TYR A 29 -9.02 -3.92 15.06
CA TYR A 29 -9.26 -4.08 13.64
C TYR A 29 -7.95 -4.19 12.88
N VAL A 30 -7.93 -5.05 11.86
CA VAL A 30 -6.88 -5.00 10.84
C VAL A 30 -7.41 -4.11 9.71
N PRO A 31 -6.78 -2.95 9.46
CA PRO A 31 -7.26 -2.02 8.44
C PRO A 31 -6.93 -2.54 7.03
N LEU A 32 -7.90 -2.42 6.13
CA LEU A 32 -7.73 -2.68 4.70
C LEU A 32 -8.14 -1.41 3.94
N ASP A 33 -7.13 -0.65 3.49
CA ASP A 33 -7.35 0.54 2.67
C ASP A 33 -7.62 0.13 1.21
N ILE A 34 -8.76 0.57 0.67
CA ILE A 34 -9.15 0.31 -0.71
C ILE A 34 -9.32 1.65 -1.42
N ASP A 35 -8.26 2.05 -2.12
CA ASP A 35 -8.22 3.24 -2.97
C ASP A 35 -8.67 2.92 -4.40
N VAL A 36 -9.22 3.93 -5.07
CA VAL A 36 -9.63 3.85 -6.46
C VAL A 36 -8.41 3.63 -7.36
N SER A 37 -8.38 2.48 -8.01
CA SER A 37 -7.49 2.21 -9.15
C SER A 37 -8.34 2.12 -10.42
N PRO A 38 -7.84 2.58 -11.58
CA PRO A 38 -8.65 2.64 -12.78
C PRO A 38 -8.90 1.23 -13.35
N PHE A 39 -10.01 0.62 -12.94
CA PHE A 39 -10.47 -0.66 -13.46
C PHE A 39 -11.42 -0.43 -14.64
N ASP A 40 -10.99 -0.91 -15.80
CA ASP A 40 -11.72 -1.01 -17.06
C ASP A 40 -12.12 0.30 -17.82
N ASN A 41 -11.56 0.47 -19.03
CA ASN A 41 -11.82 1.57 -19.98
C ASN A 41 -12.59 1.10 -21.23
N SER A 42 -12.95 -0.19 -21.32
CA SER A 42 -13.71 -0.73 -22.45
C SER A 42 -15.04 -0.01 -22.63
N ASN A 43 -15.40 0.30 -23.87
CA ASN A 43 -16.62 1.03 -24.26
C ASN A 43 -16.70 2.50 -23.82
N SER A 44 -15.59 3.12 -23.41
CA SER A 44 -15.50 4.57 -23.24
C SER A 44 -14.94 5.22 -24.52
N LYS A 45 -15.16 6.54 -24.70
CA LYS A 45 -14.54 7.32 -25.78
C LYS A 45 -12.99 7.41 -25.71
N LYS A 46 -12.36 6.67 -24.79
CA LYS A 46 -10.93 6.68 -24.48
C LYS A 46 -10.29 5.28 -24.54
N GLU A 47 -10.99 4.32 -25.15
CA GLU A 47 -10.44 3.00 -25.45
C GLU A 47 -9.19 3.10 -26.35
N GLY A 48 -8.07 2.51 -25.92
CA GLY A 48 -6.82 2.45 -26.69
C GLY A 48 -5.87 3.65 -26.59
N VAL A 49 -6.21 4.72 -25.86
CA VAL A 49 -5.36 5.93 -25.76
C VAL A 49 -5.37 6.43 -24.32
N SER A 50 -4.46 5.95 -23.45
CA SER A 50 -4.37 6.37 -22.04
C SER A 50 -4.65 7.88 -21.84
N ARG A 51 -5.73 8.29 -21.12
CA ARG A 51 -6.01 9.73 -20.85
C ARG A 51 -6.87 10.08 -19.62
N ALA A 52 -6.50 11.24 -19.07
CA ALA A 52 -7.12 12.18 -18.11
C ALA A 52 -8.63 12.06 -17.77
N GLY A 53 -8.92 12.18 -16.47
CA GLY A 53 -10.05 12.93 -15.89
C GLY A 53 -11.47 12.38 -16.13
N LYS A 54 -12.09 11.94 -15.02
CA LYS A 54 -13.47 11.41 -14.85
C LYS A 54 -13.68 9.98 -15.38
N GLN A 55 -13.41 9.03 -14.50
CA GLN A 55 -13.78 7.61 -14.57
C GLN A 55 -14.95 7.34 -13.62
N HIS A 56 -15.78 6.33 -13.93
CA HIS A 56 -16.74 5.77 -12.97
C HIS A 56 -16.04 4.62 -12.21
N CYS A 57 -15.51 4.92 -11.03
CA CYS A 57 -14.75 4.06 -10.12
C CYS A 57 -15.41 2.75 -9.66
N GLN A 58 -16.61 2.42 -10.15
CA GLN A 58 -17.43 1.33 -9.64
C GLN A 58 -17.35 0.04 -10.46
N LYS A 59 -16.88 0.11 -11.71
CA LYS A 59 -16.87 -1.06 -12.60
C LYS A 59 -15.77 -2.05 -12.16
N GLY A 60 -16.16 -3.26 -11.73
CA GLY A 60 -15.25 -4.29 -11.24
C GLY A 60 -14.83 -4.16 -9.77
N THR A 61 -15.31 -3.13 -9.08
CA THR A 61 -14.98 -2.87 -7.66
C THR A 61 -15.52 -3.93 -6.71
N PRO A 62 -16.76 -4.45 -6.85
CA PRO A 62 -17.28 -5.50 -5.99
C PRO A 62 -16.46 -6.80 -6.07
N GLU A 63 -16.04 -7.22 -7.27
CA GLU A 63 -15.22 -8.41 -7.47
C GLU A 63 -13.83 -8.24 -6.85
N PHE A 64 -13.20 -7.08 -7.07
CA PHE A 64 -11.92 -6.75 -6.47
C PHE A 64 -11.98 -6.73 -4.94
N LEU A 65 -13.00 -6.06 -4.37
CA LEU A 65 -13.24 -5.99 -2.94
C LEU A 65 -13.41 -7.38 -2.32
N ARG A 66 -14.18 -8.27 -2.98
CA ARG A 66 -14.37 -9.65 -2.52
C ARG A 66 -13.06 -10.42 -2.51
N GLN A 67 -12.23 -10.28 -3.55
CA GLN A 67 -10.92 -10.93 -3.60
C GLN A 67 -9.98 -10.40 -2.50
N ALA A 68 -9.88 -9.07 -2.35
CA ALA A 68 -9.05 -8.44 -1.33
C ALA A 68 -9.42 -8.91 0.08
N LEU A 69 -10.72 -8.94 0.39
CA LEU A 69 -11.23 -9.43 1.66
C LEU A 69 -10.98 -10.93 1.87
N THR A 70 -11.12 -11.74 0.83
CA THR A 70 -10.83 -13.18 0.89
C THR A 70 -9.36 -13.42 1.24
N PHE A 71 -8.44 -12.67 0.62
CA PHE A 71 -7.02 -12.77 0.93
C PHE A 71 -6.68 -12.26 2.32
N ALA A 72 -7.27 -11.13 2.75
CA ALA A 72 -7.09 -10.62 4.10
C ALA A 72 -7.53 -11.67 5.15
N ARG A 73 -8.65 -12.36 4.90
CA ARG A 73 -9.14 -13.45 5.76
C ARG A 73 -8.25 -14.68 5.77
N ALA A 74 -7.53 -14.95 4.68
CA ALA A 74 -6.54 -16.03 4.65
C ALA A 74 -5.29 -15.72 5.51
N ILE A 75 -5.02 -14.43 5.76
CA ILE A 75 -3.87 -13.94 6.54
C ILE A 75 -4.23 -13.78 8.02
N THR A 76 -5.43 -13.29 8.36
CA THR A 76 -5.83 -12.98 9.74
C THR A 76 -7.27 -13.35 10.08
N SER A 77 -7.48 -13.82 11.32
CA SER A 77 -8.80 -14.05 11.91
C SER A 77 -9.37 -12.82 12.64
N LEU A 78 -8.58 -11.76 12.83
CA LEU A 78 -9.01 -10.54 13.53
C LEU A 78 -10.07 -9.78 12.72
N PRO A 79 -10.98 -9.01 13.35
CA PRO A 79 -11.95 -8.17 12.64
C PRO A 79 -11.28 -7.29 11.58
N LEU A 80 -11.88 -7.21 10.38
CA LEU A 80 -11.36 -6.36 9.30
C LEU A 80 -12.14 -5.05 9.29
N LEU A 81 -11.43 -3.97 9.01
CA LEU A 81 -12.02 -2.66 8.79
C LEU A 81 -11.63 -2.17 7.40
N VAL A 82 -12.59 -2.15 6.48
CA VAL A 82 -12.38 -1.65 5.13
C VAL A 82 -12.53 -0.13 5.14
N HIS A 83 -11.48 0.58 4.76
CA HIS A 83 -11.57 2.01 4.52
C HIS A 83 -11.69 2.25 3.01
N MET A 84 -12.74 2.97 2.62
CA MET A 84 -13.04 3.25 1.21
C MET A 84 -13.24 4.75 0.99
N ASP A 85 -12.80 5.25 -0.17
CA ASP A 85 -13.14 6.61 -0.61
C ASP A 85 -14.63 6.73 -0.96
N GLY A 86 -15.17 7.95 -0.93
CA GLY A 86 -16.59 8.22 -1.19
C GLY A 86 -17.04 7.93 -2.62
N GLY A 87 -16.12 7.64 -3.54
CA GLY A 87 -16.45 7.10 -4.86
C GLY A 87 -16.86 5.62 -4.85
N ASN A 88 -16.64 4.90 -3.74
CA ASN A 88 -16.91 3.48 -3.59
C ASN A 88 -18.08 3.21 -2.63
N ASP A 89 -18.97 4.17 -2.42
CA ASP A 89 -20.10 4.10 -1.47
C ASP A 89 -21.35 3.36 -2.00
N SER A 90 -21.22 2.66 -3.13
CA SER A 90 -22.33 1.95 -3.74
C SER A 90 -22.86 0.81 -2.87
N GLN A 91 -24.15 0.52 -3.02
CA GLN A 91 -24.81 -0.58 -2.32
C GLN A 91 -24.13 -1.94 -2.58
N ASP A 92 -23.65 -2.17 -3.81
CA ASP A 92 -22.98 -3.42 -4.19
C ASP A 92 -21.67 -3.62 -3.41
N ASN A 93 -20.88 -2.56 -3.20
CA ASN A 93 -19.66 -2.64 -2.41
C ASN A 93 -19.97 -2.92 -0.93
N LEU A 94 -20.99 -2.26 -0.39
CA LEU A 94 -21.45 -2.49 0.99
C LEU A 94 -21.91 -3.93 1.20
N GLN A 95 -22.65 -4.49 0.24
CA GLN A 95 -23.09 -5.89 0.30
C GLN A 95 -21.91 -6.86 0.34
N VAL A 96 -20.82 -6.57 -0.38
CA VAL A 96 -19.61 -7.40 -0.31
C VAL A 96 -18.97 -7.34 1.08
N CYS A 97 -18.87 -6.17 1.70
CA CYS A 97 -18.35 -6.06 3.08
C CYS A 97 -19.22 -6.83 4.09
N LEU A 98 -20.54 -6.79 3.90
CA LEU A 98 -21.52 -7.44 4.77
C LEU A 98 -21.70 -8.94 4.49
N ASP A 99 -21.13 -9.47 3.40
CA ASP A 99 -21.21 -10.89 3.07
C ASP A 99 -20.68 -11.73 4.23
N PRO A 100 -21.50 -12.66 4.79
CA PRO A 100 -21.12 -13.47 5.95
C PRO A 100 -19.82 -14.27 5.77
N LYS A 101 -19.42 -14.58 4.53
CA LYS A 101 -18.20 -15.33 4.25
C LYS A 101 -16.92 -14.53 4.49
N VAL A 102 -16.94 -13.24 4.21
CA VAL A 102 -15.77 -12.37 4.37
C VAL A 102 -15.89 -11.46 5.59
N LYS A 103 -17.10 -10.99 5.90
CA LYS A 103 -17.50 -10.15 7.03
C LYS A 103 -16.45 -9.10 7.43
N ALA A 104 -16.64 -7.88 6.96
CA ALA A 104 -15.82 -6.75 7.34
C ALA A 104 -16.67 -5.54 7.75
N ASP A 105 -16.23 -4.86 8.81
CA ASP A 105 -16.72 -3.54 9.14
C ASP A 105 -16.12 -2.54 8.14
N PHE A 106 -16.72 -1.37 7.96
CA PHE A 106 -16.24 -0.39 6.98
C PHE A 106 -16.36 1.05 7.45
N ILE A 107 -15.45 1.89 6.97
CA ILE A 107 -15.49 3.35 7.03
C ILE A 107 -15.44 3.87 5.60
N ILE A 108 -16.36 4.75 5.26
CA ILE A 108 -16.42 5.36 3.93
C ILE A 108 -16.24 6.86 4.08
N LYS A 109 -15.29 7.42 3.35
CA LYS A 109 -15.11 8.86 3.27
C LYS A 109 -16.36 9.49 2.65
N ARG A 110 -17.13 10.21 3.45
CA ARG A 110 -18.35 10.87 2.97
C ARG A 110 -17.98 12.17 2.26
N ASN A 111 -18.20 12.21 0.94
CA ASN A 111 -18.00 13.43 0.15
C ASN A 111 -19.27 14.29 0.26
N LEU A 112 -19.22 15.31 1.13
CA LEU A 112 -20.30 16.28 1.31
C LEU A 112 -20.57 16.98 -0.03
N ARG A 113 -21.82 16.99 -0.49
CA ARG A 113 -22.21 17.67 -1.73
C ARG A 113 -23.06 18.90 -1.46
N LYS A 114 -24.06 18.76 -0.59
CA LYS A 114 -25.03 19.82 -0.28
C LYS A 114 -24.96 20.26 1.18
N GLU A 115 -24.41 19.43 2.06
CA GLU A 115 -24.24 19.75 3.47
C GLU A 115 -23.02 20.65 3.70
N THR A 116 -23.09 21.56 4.68
CA THR A 116 -21.95 22.42 5.03
C THR A 116 -20.97 21.68 5.95
N PRO A 117 -19.66 21.95 5.85
CA PRO A 117 -18.66 21.38 6.76
C PRO A 117 -18.98 21.60 8.23
N GLU A 118 -19.57 22.74 8.59
CA GLU A 118 -19.92 23.11 9.97
C GLU A 118 -21.08 22.27 10.51
N ALA A 119 -22.09 22.01 9.67
CA ALA A 119 -23.21 21.13 10.03
C ALA A 119 -22.74 19.68 10.22
N TRP A 120 -21.73 19.26 9.45
CA TRP A 120 -21.12 17.94 9.62
C TRP A 120 -20.21 17.87 10.85
N LEU A 121 -19.41 18.90 11.10
CA LEU A 121 -18.51 18.97 12.26
C LEU A 121 -19.30 18.95 13.58
N ALA A 122 -20.49 19.57 13.61
CA ALA A 122 -21.38 19.53 14.76
C ALA A 122 -21.93 18.11 15.08
N ILE A 123 -21.90 17.20 14.09
CA ILE A 123 -22.35 15.80 14.22
C ILE A 123 -21.16 14.85 14.41
N ALA A 124 -19.96 15.24 13.99
CA ALA A 124 -18.75 14.44 14.09
C ALA A 124 -18.26 14.36 15.54
N VAL A 125 -18.24 13.15 16.10
CA VAL A 125 -17.66 12.87 17.43
C VAL A 125 -16.16 13.17 17.40
N ASP A 126 -15.59 13.74 18.46
CA ASP A 126 -14.16 14.11 18.58
C ASP A 126 -13.17 13.01 18.13
N ASN A 127 -13.55 11.74 18.31
CA ASN A 127 -12.78 10.59 17.85
C ASN A 127 -12.59 10.54 16.31
N ILE A 128 -13.57 11.00 15.53
CA ILE A 128 -13.51 11.07 14.06
C ILE A 128 -12.50 12.13 13.62
N ILE A 129 -12.43 13.26 14.32
CA ILE A 129 -11.48 14.34 14.03
C ILE A 129 -10.05 13.87 14.32
N ALA A 130 -9.82 13.19 15.44
CA ALA A 130 -8.51 12.60 15.77
C ALA A 130 -8.07 11.55 14.73
N LEU A 131 -8.97 10.63 14.34
CA LEU A 131 -8.70 9.63 13.30
C LEU A 131 -8.47 10.27 11.91
N TYR A 132 -9.18 11.35 11.61
CA TYR A 132 -8.93 12.14 10.39
C TYR A 132 -7.57 12.83 10.46
N HIS A 133 -7.05 13.26 11.61
CA HIS A 133 -5.68 13.78 11.66
C HIS A 133 -4.60 12.70 11.43
N ASP A 134 -4.88 11.44 11.77
CA ASP A 134 -3.95 10.31 11.58
C ASP A 134 -3.95 9.72 10.14
N HIS A 135 -4.93 10.07 9.30
CA HIS A 135 -5.07 9.55 7.92
C HIS A 135 -3.89 9.88 6.99
N GLY A 136 -3.08 10.90 7.33
CA GLY A 136 -1.95 11.32 6.49
C GLY A 136 -0.92 10.20 6.25
N THR A 137 -0.93 9.15 7.06
CA THR A 137 -0.05 7.98 6.89
C THR A 137 -0.42 7.11 5.67
N SER A 138 -1.71 6.89 5.41
CA SER A 138 -2.23 6.09 4.29
C SER A 138 -2.06 6.79 2.94
N GLU A 139 -2.36 8.08 2.88
CA GLU A 139 -2.07 8.90 1.69
C GLU A 139 -0.59 8.90 1.33
N GLN A 140 0.27 8.89 2.36
CA GLN A 140 1.70 8.82 2.14
C GLN A 140 2.13 7.45 1.58
N PHE A 141 1.39 6.35 1.82
CA PHE A 141 1.63 5.06 1.15
C PHE A 141 1.14 5.08 -0.30
N HIS A 142 -0.02 5.68 -0.55
CA HIS A 142 -0.54 5.84 -1.91
C HIS A 142 0.41 6.66 -2.80
N SER A 143 1.01 7.73 -2.27
CA SER A 143 2.02 8.50 -3.02
C SER A 143 3.31 7.70 -3.29
N GLU A 144 3.72 6.79 -2.39
CA GLU A 144 4.87 5.92 -2.64
C GLU A 144 4.58 4.91 -3.77
N ILE A 145 3.38 4.33 -3.81
CA ILE A 145 3.00 3.39 -4.88
C ILE A 145 2.80 4.13 -6.21
N LYS A 146 2.03 5.22 -6.22
CA LYS A 146 1.68 5.94 -7.44
C LYS A 146 2.87 6.70 -8.03
N ASN A 147 3.59 7.48 -7.21
CA ASN A 147 4.62 8.38 -7.69
C ASN A 147 6.04 7.80 -7.60
N ASP A 148 6.41 7.14 -6.49
CA ASP A 148 7.79 6.65 -6.32
C ASP A 148 8.05 5.37 -7.15
N LEU A 149 7.02 4.56 -7.40
CA LEU A 149 7.11 3.39 -8.31
C LEU A 149 6.57 3.66 -9.72
N ASP A 150 6.10 4.88 -9.99
CA ASP A 150 5.54 5.29 -11.28
C ASP A 150 4.34 4.42 -11.73
N LEU A 151 3.59 3.85 -10.78
CA LEU A 151 2.41 3.02 -11.06
C LEU A 151 1.15 3.85 -11.32
N GLU A 152 1.27 5.17 -11.41
CA GLU A 152 0.21 6.04 -11.95
C GLU A 152 -0.03 5.81 -13.45
N ARG A 153 0.95 5.25 -14.18
CA ARG A 153 0.89 5.02 -15.63
C ARG A 153 1.15 3.56 -15.94
N LEU A 154 0.10 2.85 -16.32
CA LEU A 154 0.20 1.45 -16.69
C LEU A 154 0.69 1.31 -18.14
N PRO A 155 1.61 0.36 -18.41
CA PRO A 155 2.33 0.28 -19.69
C PRO A 155 1.51 -0.33 -20.83
N SER A 156 0.34 -0.92 -20.54
CA SER A 156 -0.50 -1.59 -21.54
C SER A 156 -1.91 -1.02 -21.58
N GLY A 157 -2.56 -1.13 -22.75
CA GLY A 157 -4.01 -0.92 -22.87
C GLY A 157 -4.83 -2.14 -22.41
N LYS A 158 -4.19 -3.29 -22.14
CA LYS A 158 -4.86 -4.54 -21.77
C LYS A 158 -4.88 -4.74 -20.25
N PHE A 159 -6.06 -5.02 -19.69
CA PHE A 159 -6.24 -5.23 -18.24
C PHE A 159 -5.43 -6.40 -17.69
N ALA A 160 -5.39 -7.54 -18.38
CA ALA A 160 -4.62 -8.70 -17.91
C ALA A 160 -3.12 -8.40 -17.79
N THR A 161 -2.54 -7.64 -18.71
CA THR A 161 -1.12 -7.23 -18.64
C THR A 161 -0.90 -6.24 -17.51
N ASN A 162 -1.80 -5.28 -17.35
CA ASN A 162 -1.72 -4.29 -16.29
C ASN A 162 -1.92 -4.90 -14.89
N ASP A 163 -2.77 -5.91 -14.77
CA ASP A 163 -2.95 -6.66 -13.53
C ASP A 163 -1.62 -7.32 -13.12
N LEU A 164 -0.92 -7.99 -14.04
CA LEU A 164 0.40 -8.55 -13.78
C LEU A 164 1.42 -7.47 -13.38
N VAL A 165 1.42 -6.32 -14.06
CA VAL A 165 2.31 -5.19 -13.72
C VAL A 165 2.03 -4.67 -12.31
N LEU A 166 0.76 -4.51 -11.92
CA LEU A 166 0.37 -4.09 -10.59
C LEU A 166 0.78 -5.12 -9.53
N HIS A 167 0.62 -6.42 -9.83
CA HIS A 167 1.07 -7.50 -8.94
C HIS A 167 2.59 -7.45 -8.68
N LEU A 168 3.39 -7.31 -9.74
CA LEU A 168 4.83 -7.16 -9.63
C LEU A 168 5.22 -5.85 -8.93
N GLY A 169 4.47 -4.78 -9.19
CA GLY A 169 4.63 -3.47 -8.55
C GLY A 169 4.42 -3.52 -7.04
N ILE A 170 3.36 -4.18 -6.57
CA ILE A 170 3.09 -4.39 -5.13
C ILE A 170 4.16 -5.29 -4.50
N PHE A 171 4.62 -6.33 -5.21
CA PHE A 171 5.71 -7.16 -4.71
C PHE A 171 7.01 -6.36 -4.54
N ALA A 172 7.39 -5.59 -5.54
CA ALA A 172 8.54 -4.70 -5.48
C ALA A 172 8.38 -3.64 -4.38
N TYR A 173 7.20 -3.04 -4.24
CA TYR A 173 6.84 -2.12 -3.17
C TYR A 173 7.16 -2.72 -1.80
N ASN A 174 6.66 -3.94 -1.53
CA ASN A 174 6.85 -4.62 -0.25
C ASN A 174 8.33 -4.89 0.05
N ILE A 175 9.11 -5.33 -0.94
CA ILE A 175 10.56 -5.56 -0.77
C ILE A 175 11.28 -4.25 -0.45
N LEU A 176 11.04 -3.19 -1.23
CA LEU A 176 11.67 -1.89 -1.03
C LEU A 176 11.27 -1.29 0.32
N ARG A 177 10.02 -1.53 0.75
CA ARG A 177 9.52 -1.10 2.05
C ARG A 177 10.25 -1.81 3.18
N LEU A 178 10.41 -3.13 3.09
CA LEU A 178 11.18 -3.93 4.06
C LEU A 178 12.62 -3.41 4.15
N LEU A 179 13.30 -3.22 3.02
CA LEU A 179 14.67 -2.66 2.98
C LEU A 179 14.73 -1.29 3.66
N GLY A 180 13.74 -0.42 3.40
CA GLY A 180 13.61 0.88 4.06
C GLY A 180 13.52 0.75 5.58
N GLN A 181 12.69 -0.14 6.10
CA GLN A 181 12.52 -0.36 7.54
C GLN A 181 13.77 -0.95 8.18
N PHE A 182 14.36 -1.99 7.59
CA PHE A 182 15.61 -2.58 8.09
C PHE A 182 16.78 -1.60 8.07
N SER A 183 16.76 -0.62 7.16
CA SER A 183 17.81 0.39 7.10
C SER A 183 17.68 1.48 8.17
N LEU A 184 16.50 1.71 8.76
CA LEU A 184 16.27 2.77 9.77
C LEU A 184 17.21 2.71 10.98
N PRO A 185 17.43 1.56 11.66
CA PRO A 185 18.30 1.50 12.83
C PRO A 185 19.81 1.52 12.50
N LEU A 186 20.18 1.44 11.22
CA LEU A 186 21.59 1.37 10.83
C LEU A 186 22.28 2.71 11.07
N LYS A 187 23.34 2.71 11.90
CA LYS A 187 24.15 3.91 12.20
C LYS A 187 25.04 4.34 11.03
N GLU A 188 25.36 3.41 10.13
CA GLU A 188 26.30 3.61 9.01
C GLU A 188 25.62 4.15 7.74
N VAL A 189 24.52 4.89 7.89
CA VAL A 189 23.85 5.57 6.78
C VAL A 189 24.33 7.02 6.71
N PRO A 190 24.71 7.53 5.53
CA PRO A 190 25.16 8.91 5.36
C PRO A 190 23.98 9.89 5.31
N LEU A 191 22.99 9.71 6.20
CA LEU A 191 21.84 10.60 6.35
C LEU A 191 22.01 11.42 7.62
N ARG A 192 21.79 12.74 7.50
CA ARG A 192 21.80 13.66 8.64
C ARG A 192 20.74 13.22 9.65
N ASN A 193 21.16 13.02 10.91
CA ASN A 193 20.37 12.59 12.07
C ASN A 193 19.00 13.28 12.20
N LYS A 194 17.98 12.77 11.52
CA LYS A 194 16.58 13.02 11.85
C LYS A 194 16.02 11.69 12.34
N LYS A 195 15.39 11.71 13.52
CA LYS A 195 14.61 10.58 14.05
C LYS A 195 13.42 10.36 13.10
N ALA A 196 13.65 9.62 12.03
CA ALA A 196 12.62 9.24 11.09
C ALA A 196 12.01 7.93 11.56
N GLN A 197 10.69 7.89 11.73
CA GLN A 197 9.96 6.65 12.00
C GLN A 197 9.87 5.76 10.75
N ARG A 198 10.26 6.28 9.58
CA ARG A 198 10.02 5.68 8.26
C ARG A 198 10.96 6.26 7.21
N ARG A 199 11.43 5.42 6.26
CA ARG A 199 12.08 5.88 5.02
C ARG A 199 11.10 5.83 3.85
N ARG A 200 11.06 6.89 3.04
CA ARG A 200 10.33 6.89 1.76
C ARG A 200 11.02 5.98 0.75
N LEU A 201 10.25 5.37 -0.16
CA LEU A 201 10.77 4.48 -1.19
C LEU A 201 11.78 5.15 -2.10
N ARG A 202 11.52 6.39 -2.52
CA ARG A 202 12.49 7.16 -3.31
C ARG A 202 13.88 7.20 -2.68
N THR A 203 13.96 7.36 -1.35
CA THR A 203 15.24 7.34 -0.63
C THR A 203 15.88 5.96 -0.68
N VAL A 204 15.10 4.87 -0.54
CA VAL A 204 15.60 3.50 -0.66
C VAL A 204 16.13 3.23 -2.07
N ILE A 205 15.36 3.58 -3.09
CA ILE A 205 15.74 3.39 -4.50
C ILE A 205 17.03 4.15 -4.79
N GLN A 206 17.08 5.45 -4.51
CA GLN A 206 18.23 6.31 -4.80
C GLN A 206 19.52 5.88 -4.09
N ASN A 207 19.41 5.30 -2.90
CA ASN A 207 20.55 5.10 -2.02
C ASN A 207 20.95 3.64 -1.82
N LEU A 208 20.07 2.70 -2.11
CA LEU A 208 20.33 1.26 -1.95
C LEU A 208 20.22 0.48 -3.26
N ILE A 209 19.32 0.90 -4.16
CA ILE A 209 19.10 0.21 -5.44
C ILE A 209 19.99 0.79 -6.54
N THR A 210 20.04 2.12 -6.68
CA THR A 210 20.83 2.80 -7.71
C THR A 210 22.29 3.00 -7.30
N ILE A 211 22.80 2.28 -6.29
CA ILE A 211 24.22 2.32 -5.94
C ILE A 211 25.02 1.75 -7.12
N ALA A 212 25.97 2.55 -7.63
CA ALA A 212 26.90 2.09 -8.64
C ALA A 212 27.73 0.90 -8.13
N SER A 213 27.68 -0.21 -8.86
CA SER A 213 28.46 -1.41 -8.59
C SER A 213 28.87 -2.10 -9.88
N ARG A 214 29.97 -2.84 -9.84
CA ARG A 214 30.42 -3.71 -10.93
C ARG A 214 29.95 -5.13 -10.66
N LEU A 215 29.18 -5.69 -11.58
CA LEU A 215 28.83 -7.11 -11.56
C LEU A 215 30.06 -7.95 -11.95
N VAL A 216 30.52 -8.81 -11.05
CA VAL A 216 31.67 -9.71 -11.29
C VAL A 216 31.20 -11.15 -11.20
N ARG A 217 31.48 -11.92 -12.24
CA ARG A 217 31.27 -13.37 -12.26
C ARG A 217 32.60 -14.05 -11.99
N HIS A 218 32.67 -14.88 -10.96
CA HIS A 218 33.87 -15.65 -10.65
C HIS A 218 33.49 -16.99 -10.02
N ALA A 219 34.10 -18.09 -10.49
CA ALA A 219 33.89 -19.44 -9.96
C ALA A 219 32.40 -19.80 -9.72
N ARG A 220 31.54 -19.58 -10.74
CA ARG A 220 30.08 -19.81 -10.70
C ARG A 220 29.31 -18.94 -9.68
N GLN A 221 29.95 -17.96 -9.06
CA GLN A 221 29.32 -16.99 -8.18
C GLN A 221 29.18 -15.65 -8.90
N VAL A 222 28.06 -14.96 -8.64
CA VAL A 222 27.81 -13.59 -9.06
C VAL A 222 27.99 -12.70 -7.85
N LYS A 223 28.87 -11.69 -7.94
CA LYS A 223 29.16 -10.75 -6.86
C LYS A 223 29.02 -9.32 -7.34
N LEU A 224 28.52 -8.43 -6.48
CA LEU A 224 28.55 -6.99 -6.70
C LEU A 224 29.80 -6.41 -6.05
N ARG A 225 30.66 -5.77 -6.83
CA ARG A 225 31.81 -4.99 -6.32
C ARG A 225 31.43 -3.51 -6.29
N PHE A 226 31.48 -2.93 -5.10
CA PHE A 226 31.22 -1.50 -4.90
C PHE A 226 32.52 -0.69 -4.93
N GLY A 227 32.41 0.61 -5.21
CA GLY A 227 33.53 1.54 -5.11
C GLY A 227 34.04 1.65 -3.66
N GLN A 228 35.35 1.82 -3.49
CA GLN A 228 36.02 1.86 -2.18
C GLN A 228 35.44 2.92 -1.22
N HIS A 229 34.95 4.03 -1.78
CA HIS A 229 34.40 5.15 -1.02
C HIS A 229 32.87 5.29 -1.15
N SER A 230 32.17 4.22 -1.55
CA SER A 230 30.70 4.27 -1.61
C SER A 230 30.12 4.46 -0.20
N PRO A 231 29.46 5.59 0.10
CA PRO A 231 29.02 5.92 1.46
C PRO A 231 27.84 5.04 1.91
N TRP A 232 27.12 4.42 0.97
CA TRP A 232 26.01 3.52 1.24
C TRP A 232 26.39 2.04 1.25
N TYR A 233 27.61 1.69 0.86
CA TYR A 233 28.07 0.29 0.88
C TYR A 233 28.02 -0.36 2.28
N PRO A 234 28.41 0.31 3.38
CA PRO A 234 28.32 -0.30 4.70
C PRO A 234 26.88 -0.68 5.07
N ALA A 235 25.93 0.24 4.84
CA ALA A 235 24.50 -0.01 5.03
C ALA A 235 23.99 -1.15 4.13
N PHE A 236 24.35 -1.16 2.84
CA PHE A 236 24.00 -2.25 1.91
C PHE A 236 24.52 -3.61 2.40
N ARG A 237 25.78 -3.68 2.84
CA ARG A 237 26.41 -4.92 3.32
C ARG A 237 25.71 -5.46 4.57
N GLN A 238 25.29 -4.59 5.48
CA GLN A 238 24.54 -5.00 6.68
C GLN A 238 23.16 -5.54 6.29
N LEU A 239 22.44 -4.84 5.42
CA LEU A 239 21.14 -5.31 4.91
C LEU A 239 21.24 -6.65 4.18
N TYR A 240 22.24 -6.81 3.30
CA TYR A 240 22.46 -8.05 2.58
C TYR A 240 22.70 -9.22 3.54
N ARG A 241 23.52 -9.04 4.57
CA ARG A 241 23.78 -10.08 5.59
C ARG A 241 22.57 -10.42 6.46
N ALA A 242 21.66 -9.48 6.65
CA ALA A 242 20.46 -9.71 7.44
C ALA A 242 19.37 -10.49 6.67
N LEU A 243 19.45 -10.49 5.32
CA LEU A 243 18.41 -11.02 4.44
C LEU A 243 18.87 -12.21 3.56
N ALA A 244 20.17 -12.51 3.50
CA ALA A 244 20.79 -13.59 2.72
C ALA A 244 21.29 -14.70 3.63
#